data_AF-A0A1F4WYH8-F1
#
_entry.id   AF-A0A1F4WYH8-F1
#
_cell.length_a   1.000
_cell.length_b   1.000
_cell.length_c   1.000
_cell.angle_alpha   90.00
_cell.angle_beta   90.00
_cell.angle_gamma   90.00
#
_symmetry.space_group_name_H-M   'P 1'
#
loop_
_entity.id
_entity.type
_entity.pdbx_description
1 polymer ?
#
loop_
_entity_poly.entity_id
_entity_poly.type
_entity_poly.pdbx_seq_one_letter_code
_entity_poly.pdbx_strand_id
1 'polypeptide(L)'
;MMKRLLILSIALSMWWFFSHSTLQAYEVETGTIGNTYALKVKNQGTDTLKGVTVTMHSSPSWVLNFSPTYNNLGEILPSDSATANFTFDVAPGLDSLDSLDGELEFQITTSSGKLWKKYLLLYVVTRLVNTNPQSDGACCNGSQYDLYTPGDANGDEKISLSDIIYLINYVFKNGPEPIPFFLAGDMNEDGLVNLADIMALVNYIFRSP
;
A
#
# COMPACT_ATOMS: atom_id res chain seq x y z
N MET A 1 -3.86 12.30 -12.84
CA MET A 1 -2.71 11.46 -12.47
C MET A 1 -2.53 11.62 -10.98
N MET A 2 -3.04 10.67 -10.20
CA MET A 2 -3.13 10.81 -8.75
C MET A 2 -1.74 10.57 -8.15
N LYS A 3 -1.11 11.62 -7.66
CA LYS A 3 0.14 11.50 -6.89
C LYS A 3 -0.26 11.08 -5.49
N ARG A 4 0.03 9.85 -5.11
CA ARG A 4 -0.24 9.36 -3.76
C ARG A 4 1.02 9.50 -2.92
N LEU A 5 0.87 10.14 -1.76
CA LEU A 5 1.91 10.24 -0.74
C LEU A 5 1.72 9.10 0.25
N LEU A 6 2.75 8.27 0.37
CA LEU A 6 2.76 7.14 1.28
C LEU A 6 3.65 7.39 2.46
N ILE A 7 3.17 7.05 3.65
CA ILE A 7 3.97 7.13 4.86
C ILE A 7 3.86 5.80 5.60
N LEU A 8 4.95 5.03 5.61
CA LEU A 8 5.03 3.78 6.36
C LEU A 8 6.02 3.92 7.51
N SER A 9 5.61 3.48 8.70
CA SER A 9 6.48 3.51 9.88
C SER A 9 7.12 2.15 10.13
N ILE A 10 8.42 2.14 10.44
CA ILE A 10 9.13 1.01 11.03
C ILE A 10 9.56 1.39 12.46
N ALA A 11 9.32 0.48 13.39
CA ALA A 11 9.80 0.58 14.76
C ALA A 11 11.07 -0.26 14.93
N LEU A 12 12.15 0.38 15.40
CA LEU A 12 13.40 -0.30 15.71
C LEU A 12 13.51 -0.47 17.22
N SER A 13 13.61 -1.72 17.70
CA SER A 13 13.83 -2.02 19.13
C SER A 13 15.04 -2.97 19.29
N MET A 14 15.61 -2.99 20.50
CA MET A 14 16.79 -3.80 20.86
C MET A 14 16.43 -5.15 21.50
N TRP A 15 15.18 -5.58 21.42
CA TRP A 15 14.73 -6.85 21.97
C TRP A 15 14.36 -7.80 20.84
N TRP A 16 14.90 -9.01 20.86
CA TRP A 16 14.65 -10.06 19.87
C TRP A 16 13.17 -10.44 19.86
N PHE A 17 12.39 -9.76 19.03
CA PHE A 17 11.17 -10.27 18.44
C PHE A 17 11.10 -9.69 17.04
N PHE A 18 11.01 -10.57 16.04
CA PHE A 18 10.71 -10.16 14.67
C PHE A 18 9.41 -9.34 14.68
N SER A 19 9.51 -8.00 14.67
CA SER A 19 8.37 -7.19 14.26
C SER A 19 8.28 -7.34 12.76
N HIS A 20 7.59 -8.39 12.30
CA HIS A 20 7.01 -8.34 10.97
C HIS A 20 6.08 -7.14 11.03
N SER A 21 6.51 -6.02 10.45
CA SER A 21 5.57 -4.98 10.10
C SER A 21 4.48 -5.65 9.28
N THR A 22 3.22 -5.42 9.64
CA THR A 22 2.06 -5.81 8.83
C THR A 22 2.42 -5.65 7.36
N LEU A 23 2.32 -6.74 6.59
CA LEU A 23 2.37 -6.68 5.13
C LEU A 23 1.26 -5.72 4.75
N GLN A 24 1.63 -4.48 4.45
CA GLN A 24 0.73 -3.46 3.96
C GLN A 24 1.09 -3.37 2.50
N ALA A 25 0.26 -4.00 1.68
CA ALA A 25 0.43 -3.90 0.26
C ALA A 25 -0.09 -2.55 -0.23
N TYR A 26 0.55 -2.03 -1.25
CA TYR A 26 0.28 -0.69 -1.71
C TYR A 26 0.04 -0.61 -3.21
N GLU A 27 -1.08 -0.05 -3.58
CA GLU A 27 -1.48 0.02 -4.97
C GLU A 27 -0.84 1.19 -5.73
N VAL A 28 -0.31 0.90 -6.91
CA VAL A 28 0.30 1.85 -7.82
C VAL A 28 -0.29 1.71 -9.21
N GLU A 29 -0.69 2.82 -9.84
CA GLU A 29 -1.25 2.75 -11.19
C GLU A 29 -0.12 2.56 -12.23
N THR A 30 -0.34 1.68 -13.21
CA THR A 30 0.59 1.53 -14.34
C THR A 30 0.80 2.87 -15.07
N GLY A 31 2.06 3.15 -15.44
CA GLY A 31 2.43 4.39 -16.15
C GLY A 31 2.48 5.65 -15.28
N THR A 32 2.37 5.52 -13.95
CA THR A 32 2.49 6.67 -13.05
C THR A 32 3.93 7.16 -12.91
N ILE A 33 4.08 8.47 -12.72
CA ILE A 33 5.38 9.13 -12.55
C ILE A 33 5.37 9.97 -11.27
N GLY A 34 6.49 9.98 -10.57
CA GLY A 34 6.69 10.75 -9.35
C GLY A 34 5.85 10.27 -8.17
N ASN A 35 5.61 8.96 -8.07
CA ASN A 35 5.03 8.36 -6.86
C ASN A 35 5.98 8.58 -5.71
N THR A 36 5.45 8.87 -4.52
CA THR A 36 6.28 9.22 -3.35
C THR A 36 6.09 8.22 -2.22
N TYR A 37 7.19 7.75 -1.64
CA TYR A 37 7.21 6.87 -0.49
C TYR A 37 8.08 7.44 0.63
N ALA A 38 7.51 7.58 1.83
CA ALA A 38 8.19 8.04 3.02
C ALA A 38 8.30 6.90 4.04
N LEU A 39 9.52 6.44 4.30
CA LEU A 39 9.83 5.47 5.35
C LEU A 39 10.21 6.19 6.64
N LYS A 40 9.31 6.15 7.62
CA LYS A 40 9.54 6.70 8.96
C LYS A 40 10.20 5.66 9.87
N VAL A 41 11.44 5.90 10.28
CA VAL A 41 12.23 5.06 11.17
C VAL A 41 12.10 5.59 12.60
N LYS A 42 11.51 4.80 13.51
CA LYS A 42 11.34 5.15 14.93
C LYS A 42 12.34 4.40 15.79
N ASN A 43 13.03 5.08 16.69
CA ASN A 43 13.85 4.43 17.71
C ASN A 43 13.02 4.16 18.97
N GLN A 44 12.63 2.89 19.17
CA GLN A 44 11.94 2.43 20.38
C GLN A 44 12.90 1.81 21.40
N GLY A 45 14.21 1.84 21.14
CA GLY A 45 15.23 1.41 22.09
C GLY A 45 15.53 2.47 23.15
N THR A 46 16.35 2.07 24.13
CA THR A 46 16.86 2.96 25.18
C THR A 46 18.11 3.71 24.75
N ASP A 47 18.82 3.20 23.74
CA ASP A 47 20.10 3.74 23.28
C ASP A 47 19.91 4.59 22.02
N THR A 48 20.72 5.64 21.87
CA THR A 48 20.77 6.43 20.64
C THR A 48 21.27 5.60 19.46
N LEU A 49 20.51 5.58 18.36
CA LEU A 49 20.96 4.98 17.11
C LEU A 49 21.81 6.00 16.35
N LYS A 50 23.08 5.67 16.11
CA LYS A 50 24.02 6.54 15.40
C LYS A 50 24.21 6.12 13.95
N GLY A 51 24.43 7.10 13.08
CA GLY A 51 24.71 6.89 11.66
C GLY A 51 23.66 6.03 10.97
N VAL A 52 22.38 6.28 11.24
CA VAL A 52 21.26 5.57 10.64
C VAL A 52 21.20 5.92 9.17
N THR A 53 21.24 4.91 8.31
CA THR A 53 21.09 5.07 6.86
C THR A 53 20.04 4.12 6.33
N VAL A 54 19.37 4.53 5.25
CA VAL A 54 18.37 3.72 4.55
C VAL A 54 18.80 3.60 3.10
N THR A 55 18.96 2.38 2.62
CA THR A 55 19.30 2.06 1.23
C THR A 55 18.18 1.24 0.59
N MET A 56 17.82 1.59 -0.64
CA MET A 56 17.08 0.70 -1.51
C MET A 56 17.99 -0.47 -1.92
N HIS A 57 17.61 -1.70 -1.58
CA HIS A 57 18.39 -2.90 -1.85
C HIS A 57 17.96 -3.59 -3.15
N SER A 58 16.65 -3.76 -3.35
CA SER A 58 16.10 -4.36 -4.57
C SER A 58 14.72 -3.79 -4.89
N SER A 59 14.39 -3.78 -6.18
CA SER A 59 13.09 -3.39 -6.69
C SER A 59 12.66 -4.27 -7.86
N PRO A 60 11.35 -4.38 -8.14
CA PRO A 60 10.86 -5.01 -9.35
C PRO A 60 11.37 -4.28 -10.61
N SER A 61 11.48 -5.00 -11.72
CA SER A 61 11.98 -4.46 -12.99
C SER A 61 11.08 -3.38 -13.60
N TRP A 62 9.80 -3.37 -13.22
CA TRP A 62 8.80 -2.40 -13.66
C TRP A 62 8.81 -1.10 -12.84
N VAL A 63 9.54 -1.05 -11.72
CA VAL A 63 9.78 0.18 -10.96
C VAL A 63 10.93 0.95 -11.62
N LEU A 64 10.64 2.17 -12.06
CA LEU A 64 11.57 3.01 -12.83
C LEU A 64 11.97 4.26 -12.03
N ASN A 65 13.11 4.86 -12.39
CA ASN A 65 13.56 6.16 -11.86
C ASN A 65 13.55 6.28 -10.33
N PHE A 66 13.83 5.19 -9.60
CA PHE A 66 13.83 5.20 -8.14
C PHE A 66 14.92 6.13 -7.59
N SER A 67 14.53 7.11 -6.78
CA SER A 67 15.43 8.15 -6.27
C SER A 67 14.97 8.73 -4.93
N PRO A 68 15.87 9.06 -4.00
CA PRO A 68 17.28 8.65 -3.98
C PRO A 68 17.39 7.16 -3.60
N THR A 69 18.43 6.46 -4.04
CA THR A 69 18.66 5.07 -3.61
C THR A 69 19.25 4.96 -2.20
N TYR A 70 19.66 6.09 -1.61
CA TYR A 70 20.29 6.20 -0.31
C TYR A 70 19.80 7.45 0.43
N ASN A 71 19.48 7.30 1.70
CA ASN A 71 19.16 8.38 2.63
C ASN A 71 20.02 8.24 3.90
N ASN A 72 20.71 9.31 4.28
CA ASN A 72 21.39 9.40 5.58
C ASN A 72 20.47 10.11 6.57
N LEU A 73 20.02 9.39 7.60
CA LEU A 73 19.14 9.91 8.64
C LEU A 73 19.90 10.42 9.87
N GLY A 74 21.22 10.22 9.94
CA GLY A 74 22.04 10.72 11.04
C GLY A 74 21.80 9.98 12.35
N GLU A 75 21.62 10.71 13.44
CA GLU A 75 21.37 10.13 14.77
C GLU A 75 19.87 10.17 15.10
N ILE A 76 19.34 9.09 15.67
CA ILE A 76 17.94 9.01 16.13
C ILE A 76 17.95 8.72 17.63
N LEU A 77 17.51 9.70 18.43
CA LEU A 77 17.45 9.61 19.88
C LEU A 77 16.38 8.59 20.34
N PRO A 78 16.47 8.06 21.58
CA PRO A 78 15.43 7.22 22.15
C PRO A 78 14.05 7.88 22.08
N SER A 79 13.03 7.13 21.69
CA SER A 79 11.65 7.59 21.45
C SER A 79 11.46 8.59 20.30
N ASP A 80 12.52 8.92 19.55
CA ASP A 80 12.46 9.83 18.40
C ASP A 80 12.31 9.07 17.07
N SER A 81 12.12 9.81 15.98
CA SER A 81 11.97 9.25 14.64
C SER A 81 12.54 10.16 13.55
N ALA A 82 13.07 9.55 12.50
CA ALA A 82 13.49 10.22 11.27
C ALA A 82 12.75 9.62 10.07
N THR A 83 12.66 10.36 8.95
CA THR A 83 11.94 9.91 7.75
C THR A 83 12.84 9.98 6.53
N ALA A 84 12.93 8.86 5.79
CA ALA A 84 13.57 8.79 4.48
C ALA A 84 12.49 8.92 3.41
N ASN A 85 12.66 9.86 2.47
CA ASN A 85 11.71 10.06 1.37
C ASN A 85 12.30 9.52 0.07
N PHE A 86 11.42 8.98 -0.76
CA PHE A 86 11.72 8.33 -2.02
C PHE A 86 10.68 8.72 -3.07
N THR A 87 11.11 8.73 -4.32
CA THR A 87 10.28 8.88 -5.51
C THR A 87 10.53 7.74 -6.47
N PHE A 88 9.50 7.27 -7.16
CA PHE A 88 9.62 6.26 -8.20
C PHE A 88 8.51 6.39 -9.25
N ASP A 89 8.79 5.84 -10.42
CA ASP A 89 7.86 5.73 -11.54
C ASP A 89 7.45 4.26 -11.71
N VAL A 90 6.32 4.03 -12.35
CA VAL A 90 5.79 2.70 -12.66
C VAL A 90 5.70 2.57 -14.17
N ALA A 91 6.27 1.50 -14.71
CA ALA A 91 6.23 1.23 -16.14
C ALA A 91 4.77 1.21 -16.67
N PRO A 92 4.51 1.76 -17.87
CA PRO A 92 3.21 1.65 -18.52
C PRO A 92 2.98 0.23 -19.09
N GLY A 93 1.72 -0.14 -19.32
CA GLY A 93 1.36 -1.40 -20.00
C GLY A 93 1.55 -2.65 -19.14
N LEU A 94 1.37 -2.52 -17.82
CA LEU A 94 1.36 -3.64 -16.88
C LEU A 94 -0.09 -4.14 -16.74
N ASP A 95 -0.59 -4.83 -17.76
CA ASP A 95 -2.00 -5.23 -17.93
C ASP A 95 -2.23 -6.75 -17.85
N SER A 96 -1.18 -7.56 -17.68
CA SER A 96 -1.28 -9.01 -17.55
C SER A 96 -1.21 -9.47 -16.07
N LEU A 97 -2.00 -10.50 -15.75
CA LEU A 97 -2.10 -11.12 -14.41
C LEU A 97 -0.75 -11.54 -13.78
N ASP A 98 0.31 -11.68 -14.57
CA ASP A 98 1.61 -12.19 -14.13
C ASP A 98 2.56 -11.08 -13.59
N SER A 99 2.09 -9.84 -13.43
CA SER A 99 2.92 -8.70 -13.00
C SER A 99 2.20 -7.75 -12.05
N LEU A 100 1.19 -8.25 -11.33
CA LEU A 100 0.34 -7.43 -10.49
C LEU A 100 0.96 -7.12 -9.13
N ASP A 101 2.03 -7.80 -8.72
CA ASP A 101 2.68 -7.57 -7.44
C ASP A 101 4.21 -7.50 -7.56
N GLY A 102 4.82 -6.73 -6.66
CA GLY A 102 6.27 -6.64 -6.59
C GLY A 102 6.75 -6.00 -5.30
N GLU A 103 7.91 -6.43 -4.83
CA GLU A 103 8.41 -6.06 -3.51
C GLU A 103 9.62 -5.12 -3.61
N LEU A 104 9.55 -3.99 -2.88
CA LEU A 104 10.69 -3.13 -2.62
C LEU A 104 11.35 -3.56 -1.30
N GLU A 105 12.64 -3.91 -1.35
CA GLU A 105 13.45 -4.18 -0.15
C GLU A 105 14.28 -2.96 0.24
N PHE A 106 14.07 -2.46 1.46
CA PHE A 106 14.90 -1.44 2.08
C PHE A 106 15.76 -2.03 3.17
N GLN A 107 17.02 -1.60 3.23
CA GLN A 107 17.95 -1.94 4.30
C GLN A 107 18.24 -0.70 5.14
N ILE A 108 18.03 -0.83 6.44
CA ILE A 108 18.32 0.20 7.43
C ILE A 108 19.56 -0.24 8.19
N THR A 109 20.64 0.52 8.11
CA THR A 109 21.89 0.22 8.82
C THR A 109 22.23 1.32 9.82
N THR A 110 23.05 0.98 10.82
CA THR A 110 23.63 1.94 11.77
C THR A 110 25.14 1.88 11.71
N SER A 111 25.81 2.92 12.21
CA SER A 111 27.27 2.91 12.37
C SER A 111 27.76 1.82 13.35
N SER A 112 26.88 1.33 14.23
CA SER A 112 27.15 0.17 15.09
C SER A 112 27.08 -1.20 14.41
N GLY A 113 26.70 -1.24 13.12
CA GLY A 113 26.59 -2.49 12.35
C GLY A 113 25.25 -3.21 12.50
N LYS A 114 24.26 -2.63 13.19
CA LYS A 114 22.89 -3.18 13.20
C LYS A 114 22.27 -2.99 11.82
N LEU A 115 21.57 -4.02 11.36
CA LEU A 115 20.87 -4.09 10.07
C LEU A 115 19.42 -4.51 10.31
N TRP A 116 18.49 -3.79 9.70
CA TRP A 116 17.09 -4.17 9.61
C TRP A 116 16.65 -4.14 8.16
N LYS A 117 15.70 -5.01 7.82
CA LYS A 117 15.07 -5.04 6.50
C LYS A 117 13.62 -4.60 6.61
N LYS A 118 13.17 -3.85 5.61
CA LYS A 118 11.78 -3.43 5.46
C LYS A 118 11.34 -3.73 4.04
N TYR A 119 10.22 -4.42 3.94
CA TYR A 119 9.60 -4.77 2.67
C TYR A 119 8.37 -3.89 2.46
N LEU A 120 8.19 -3.41 1.24
CA LEU A 120 6.96 -2.77 0.78
C LEU A 120 6.45 -3.56 -0.42
N LEU A 121 5.33 -4.23 -0.23
CA LEU A 121 4.63 -4.91 -1.30
C LEU A 121 3.85 -3.87 -2.10
N LEU A 122 4.02 -3.86 -3.42
CA LEU A 122 3.33 -2.99 -4.33
C LEU A 122 2.39 -3.82 -5.21
N TYR A 123 1.13 -3.41 -5.33
CA TYR A 123 0.17 -3.97 -6.27
C TYR A 123 -0.02 -3.03 -7.45
N VAL A 124 0.18 -3.49 -8.67
CA VAL A 124 -0.02 -2.68 -9.87
C VAL A 124 -1.48 -2.74 -10.27
N VAL A 125 -2.13 -1.58 -10.34
CA VAL A 125 -3.51 -1.44 -10.82
C VAL A 125 -3.53 -0.76 -12.19
N THR A 126 -4.45 -1.16 -13.05
CA THR A 126 -4.69 -0.46 -14.31
C THR A 126 -5.83 0.54 -14.13
N ARG A 127 -5.58 1.82 -14.39
CA ARG A 127 -6.68 2.79 -14.47
C ARG A 127 -7.41 2.55 -15.77
N LEU A 128 -8.63 2.04 -15.72
CA LEU A 128 -9.52 2.05 -16.86
C LEU A 128 -9.75 3.53 -17.23
N VAL A 129 -9.08 4.00 -18.30
CA VAL A 129 -9.56 5.19 -18.98
C VAL A 129 -10.93 4.78 -19.50
N ASN A 130 -11.95 5.34 -18.89
CA ASN A 130 -13.31 5.38 -19.40
C ASN A 130 -13.25 5.94 -20.84
N THR A 131 -13.06 5.04 -21.80
CA THR A 131 -13.18 5.32 -23.22
C THR A 131 -14.65 5.50 -23.52
N ASN A 132 -15.11 6.73 -23.25
CA ASN A 132 -16.35 7.30 -23.72
C ASN A 132 -17.63 6.71 -23.07
N PRO A 133 -18.56 7.53 -22.54
CA PRO A 133 -19.92 7.05 -22.37
C PRO A 133 -20.44 6.69 -23.76
N GLN A 134 -20.59 5.39 -24.06
CA GLN A 134 -21.29 4.97 -25.26
C GLN A 134 -22.72 5.52 -25.16
N SER A 135 -23.06 6.42 -26.08
CA SER A 135 -24.30 7.18 -26.17
C SER A 135 -25.56 6.35 -26.46
N ASP A 136 -25.48 5.03 -26.35
CA ASP A 136 -26.36 4.14 -27.13
C ASP A 136 -27.20 3.19 -26.25
N GLY A 137 -27.27 3.40 -24.93
CA GLY A 137 -28.27 2.75 -24.07
C GLY A 137 -28.22 1.21 -24.03
N ALA A 138 -27.12 0.61 -24.49
CA ALA A 138 -26.87 -0.82 -24.39
C ALA A 138 -26.12 -1.10 -23.08
N CYS A 139 -26.82 -1.65 -22.09
CA CYS A 139 -26.21 -2.12 -20.87
C CYS A 139 -25.20 -3.23 -21.21
N CYS A 140 -23.92 -2.91 -21.02
CA CYS A 140 -22.77 -3.79 -20.89
C CYS A 140 -22.59 -4.88 -21.97
N ASN A 141 -21.86 -4.53 -23.04
CA ASN A 141 -21.26 -5.52 -23.93
C ASN A 141 -19.88 -5.96 -23.39
N GLY A 142 -19.89 -6.85 -22.39
CA GLY A 142 -19.15 -8.12 -22.41
C GLY A 142 -17.61 -8.19 -22.47
N SER A 143 -16.83 -7.13 -22.24
CA SER A 143 -15.37 -7.30 -22.03
C SER A 143 -14.74 -6.15 -21.23
N GLN A 144 -15.29 -5.85 -20.07
CA GLN A 144 -14.74 -4.87 -19.14
C GLN A 144 -14.30 -5.65 -17.90
N TYR A 145 -12.98 -5.83 -17.75
CA TYR A 145 -12.43 -6.51 -16.58
C TYR A 145 -12.65 -5.62 -15.35
N ASP A 146 -13.73 -5.84 -14.60
CA ASP A 146 -13.84 -5.36 -13.23
C ASP A 146 -12.83 -6.17 -12.40
N LEU A 147 -11.65 -5.59 -12.20
CA LEU A 147 -10.56 -6.20 -11.44
C LEU A 147 -10.93 -6.43 -9.96
N TYR A 148 -11.89 -5.66 -9.44
CA TYR A 148 -12.54 -5.87 -8.14
C TYR A 148 -13.93 -5.24 -8.16
N THR A 149 -14.77 -5.64 -7.20
CA THR A 149 -16.05 -4.98 -6.93
C THR A 149 -15.90 -4.13 -5.66
N PRO A 150 -16.09 -2.80 -5.70
CA PRO A 150 -16.10 -1.98 -4.50
C PRO A 150 -17.14 -2.50 -3.49
N GLY A 151 -16.70 -2.82 -2.28
CA GLY A 151 -17.55 -3.35 -1.21
C GLY A 151 -17.58 -4.87 -1.11
N ASP A 152 -17.03 -5.61 -2.08
CA ASP A 152 -16.76 -7.05 -2.00
C ASP A 152 -15.38 -7.27 -1.36
N ALA A 153 -15.26 -6.89 -0.09
CA ALA A 153 -13.98 -6.90 0.60
C ALA A 153 -13.41 -8.30 0.82
N ASN A 154 -14.26 -9.34 0.84
CA ASN A 154 -13.82 -10.71 0.99
C ASN A 154 -13.58 -11.44 -0.35
N GLY A 155 -13.90 -10.80 -1.49
CA GLY A 155 -13.72 -11.32 -2.83
C GLY A 155 -14.62 -12.52 -3.17
N ASP A 156 -15.80 -12.61 -2.55
CA ASP A 156 -16.77 -13.69 -2.78
C ASP A 156 -17.81 -13.37 -3.87
N GLU A 157 -17.59 -12.26 -4.59
CA GLU A 157 -18.42 -11.70 -5.66
C GLU A 157 -19.79 -11.21 -5.16
N LYS A 158 -19.98 -11.03 -3.85
CA LYS A 158 -21.25 -10.55 -3.27
C LYS A 158 -21.02 -9.51 -2.19
N ILE A 159 -21.48 -8.29 -2.45
CA ILE A 159 -21.51 -7.23 -1.45
C ILE A 159 -22.57 -7.56 -0.37
N SER A 160 -22.12 -7.98 0.82
CA SER A 160 -22.99 -8.42 1.90
C SER A 160 -22.45 -8.13 3.31
N LEU A 161 -23.14 -8.65 4.34
CA LEU A 161 -22.70 -8.50 5.72
C LEU A 161 -21.34 -9.19 5.98
N SER A 162 -20.98 -10.20 5.19
CA SER A 162 -19.66 -10.85 5.28
C SER A 162 -18.52 -9.88 5.03
N ASP A 163 -18.68 -8.94 4.09
CA ASP A 163 -17.68 -7.92 3.76
C ASP A 163 -17.50 -6.91 4.89
N ILE A 164 -18.60 -6.50 5.52
CA ILE A 164 -18.55 -5.65 6.72
C ILE A 164 -17.75 -6.36 7.83
N ILE A 165 -18.03 -7.64 8.08
CA ILE A 165 -17.31 -8.42 9.08
C ILE A 165 -15.83 -8.57 8.71
N TYR A 166 -15.55 -8.77 7.42
CA TYR A 166 -14.19 -8.86 6.89
C TYR A 166 -13.40 -7.57 7.14
N LEU A 167 -13.96 -6.41 6.77
CA LEU A 167 -13.35 -5.11 7.02
C LEU A 167 -13.19 -4.81 8.52
N ILE A 168 -14.14 -5.18 9.38
CA ILE A 168 -13.98 -5.05 10.83
C ILE A 168 -12.78 -5.87 11.32
N ASN A 169 -12.61 -7.10 10.83
CA ASN A 169 -11.48 -7.94 11.21
C ASN A 169 -10.16 -7.35 10.70
N TYR A 170 -10.12 -6.85 9.47
CA TYR A 170 -8.96 -6.14 8.92
C TYR A 170 -8.60 -4.91 9.78
N VAL A 171 -9.54 -3.97 9.95
CA VAL A 171 -9.32 -2.68 10.61
C VAL A 171 -9.03 -2.81 12.10
N PHE A 172 -9.70 -3.73 12.82
CA PHE A 172 -9.64 -3.77 14.28
C PHE A 172 -8.97 -5.01 14.87
N LYS A 173 -8.74 -6.06 14.08
CA LYS A 173 -8.22 -7.35 14.59
C LYS A 173 -6.99 -7.85 13.84
N ASN A 174 -6.33 -7.01 13.05
CA ASN A 174 -5.20 -7.40 12.20
C ASN A 174 -5.56 -8.59 11.29
N GLY A 175 -6.79 -8.61 10.79
CA GLY A 175 -7.25 -9.58 9.81
C GLY A 175 -6.58 -9.39 8.44
N PRO A 176 -6.84 -10.30 7.49
CA PRO A 176 -6.32 -10.19 6.13
C PRO A 176 -6.85 -8.94 5.41
N GLU A 177 -6.07 -8.42 4.47
CA GLU A 177 -6.44 -7.26 3.65
C GLU A 177 -7.57 -7.59 2.65
N PRO A 178 -8.31 -6.59 2.16
CA PRO A 178 -9.37 -6.81 1.17
C PRO A 178 -8.89 -7.52 -0.09
N ILE A 179 -9.75 -8.36 -0.66
CA ILE A 179 -9.47 -9.22 -1.80
C ILE A 179 -10.33 -8.76 -2.99
N PRO A 180 -9.83 -8.79 -4.23
CA PRO A 180 -8.45 -9.06 -4.64
C PRO A 180 -7.50 -7.87 -4.44
N PHE A 181 -8.05 -6.68 -4.21
CA PHE A 181 -7.32 -5.43 -4.10
C PHE A 181 -7.81 -4.64 -2.88
N PHE A 182 -6.95 -3.78 -2.33
CA PHE A 182 -7.27 -2.92 -1.19
C PHE A 182 -8.47 -2.01 -1.48
N LEU A 183 -8.64 -1.57 -2.74
CA LEU A 183 -9.80 -0.78 -3.17
C LEU A 183 -11.15 -1.50 -3.03
N ALA A 184 -11.16 -2.84 -2.95
CA ALA A 184 -12.40 -3.57 -2.64
C ALA A 184 -12.94 -3.18 -1.24
N GLY A 185 -12.08 -2.73 -0.33
CA GLY A 185 -12.46 -2.21 0.98
C GLY A 185 -12.53 -0.69 1.11
N ASP A 186 -12.04 0.08 0.13
CA ASP A 186 -11.97 1.56 0.17
C ASP A 186 -13.25 2.17 -0.42
N MET A 187 -14.35 2.02 0.32
CA MET A 187 -15.69 2.39 -0.13
C MET A 187 -15.90 3.89 -0.35
N ASN A 188 -15.02 4.73 0.21
CA ASN A 188 -15.11 6.17 0.08
C ASN A 188 -14.07 6.78 -0.88
N GLU A 189 -13.17 5.96 -1.43
CA GLU A 189 -12.10 6.31 -2.38
C GLU A 189 -11.07 7.32 -1.83
N ASP A 190 -10.87 7.39 -0.51
CA ASP A 190 -9.86 8.27 0.12
C ASP A 190 -8.45 7.66 0.18
N GLY A 191 -8.31 6.39 -0.22
CA GLY A 191 -7.06 5.66 -0.20
C GLY A 191 -6.71 5.01 1.13
N LEU A 192 -7.63 4.94 2.08
CA LEU A 192 -7.45 4.31 3.40
C LEU A 192 -8.64 3.44 3.77
N VAL A 193 -8.45 2.12 3.89
CA VAL A 193 -9.49 1.24 4.44
C VAL A 193 -9.57 1.38 5.96
N ASN A 194 -10.62 2.04 6.43
CA ASN A 194 -10.83 2.38 7.83
C ASN A 194 -12.32 2.34 8.24
N LEU A 195 -12.65 2.90 9.40
CA LEU A 195 -14.03 2.93 9.92
C LEU A 195 -15.00 3.67 8.98
N ALA A 196 -14.54 4.69 8.26
CA ALA A 196 -15.34 5.44 7.30
C ALA A 196 -15.88 4.53 6.18
N ASP A 197 -15.05 3.60 5.70
CA ASP A 197 -15.43 2.66 4.63
C ASP A 197 -16.42 1.62 5.12
N ILE A 198 -16.20 1.10 6.33
CA ILE A 198 -17.17 0.21 7.00
C ILE A 198 -18.53 0.92 7.10
N MET A 199 -18.54 2.20 7.50
CA MET A 199 -19.77 2.99 7.58
C MET A 199 -20.40 3.25 6.20
N ALA A 200 -19.59 3.48 5.17
CA ALA A 200 -20.06 3.63 3.79
C ALA A 200 -20.70 2.33 3.28
N LEU A 201 -20.08 1.18 3.54
CA LEU A 201 -20.59 -0.14 3.17
C LEU A 201 -21.90 -0.50 3.89
N VAL A 202 -21.98 -0.24 5.20
CA VAL A 202 -23.22 -0.36 5.99
C VAL A 202 -24.31 0.50 5.37
N ASN A 203 -24.02 1.77 5.07
CA ASN A 203 -25.00 2.65 4.44
C ASN A 203 -25.45 2.12 3.08
N TYR A 204 -24.55 1.56 2.28
CA TYR A 204 -24.88 0.98 0.97
C TYR A 204 -25.83 -0.23 1.09
N ILE A 205 -25.50 -1.19 1.95
CA ILE A 205 -26.29 -2.41 2.17
C ILE A 205 -27.67 -2.09 2.75
N PHE A 206 -27.75 -1.17 3.72
CA PHE A 206 -28.99 -0.87 4.43
C PHE A 206 -29.79 0.31 3.87
N ARG A 207 -29.31 1.02 2.83
CA ARG A 207 -30.09 2.06 2.10
C ARG A 207 -30.60 1.62 0.73
N SER A 208 -30.27 0.42 0.27
CA SER A 208 -30.84 -0.10 -0.98
C SER A 208 -32.31 -0.52 -0.74
N PRO A 209 -33.28 0.01 -1.52
CA PRO A 209 -34.71 -0.21 -1.32
C PRO A 209 -35.17 -1.66 -1.55
#